data_AF-A0A7J9Y493-F1
#
_entry.id   AF-A0A7J9Y493-F1
#
_cell.length_a   1.000
_cell.length_b   1.000
_cell.length_c   1.000
_cell.angle_alpha   90.00
_cell.angle_beta   90.00
_cell.angle_gamma   90.00
#
_symmetry.space_group_name_H-M   'P 1'
#
loop_
_entity.id
_entity.type
_entity.pdbx_description
1 polymer ?
#
loop_
_entity_poly.entity_id
_entity_poly.type
_entity_poly.pdbx_seq_one_letter_code
_entity_poly.pdbx_strand_id
1 'polypeptide(L)'
;MVQLVDWDLAAATAGTFSKSGPKATYEEAAAVVSELRKLTDLAEAHVREFTGLRAQVSHPPVRIVDRADWSAANVAGLRQVFEPLMESLTAGNEPGPLTQAVGSRITGVQAGTVLGYLSGKVLGQYEVFSSDPGVLLLVAPNIVEVERKLDADPRDFRLWVCLHEVTHRTQFTAVPWLRGAFFAEVEAFVRATQLASEQLVERLRRAMDAIAGAVRDPDHSFSVLDLVQTPAQREVLDRLTAMMTLLEGHAEYVMDGVGPDVVRTVDEIRAKFNQRREAGNPFERVIRKLLGIDVKLRQYAEGRKFVHAVVDRVGMDGFNQIWSSQETLPRKSELSDPDAWIERVLGAGATETITEDAPAAAPPTTEQPAPEKPEAEQPAAQKSTAKKSTAKKTTAKKAVKKMAPPSDGAAPTKRIRPRKAPLKPAPDEPTAEH
;
A
#
# COMPACT_ATOMS: atom_id res chain seq x y z
N MET A 1 -15.02 23.83 -17.49
CA MET A 1 -14.92 22.46 -16.97
C MET A 1 -14.73 22.57 -15.47
N VAL A 2 -15.56 21.89 -14.68
CA VAL A 2 -15.58 22.11 -13.24
C VAL A 2 -14.37 21.42 -12.59
N GLN A 3 -13.28 22.16 -12.38
CA GLN A 3 -12.07 21.59 -11.78
C GLN A 3 -12.15 21.73 -10.24
N LEU A 4 -12.40 20.61 -9.56
CA LEU A 4 -12.48 20.52 -8.09
C LEU A 4 -11.14 20.21 -7.42
N VAL A 5 -10.14 19.83 -8.22
CA VAL A 5 -8.75 19.60 -7.79
C VAL A 5 -7.81 20.20 -8.83
N ASP A 6 -6.92 21.08 -8.39
CA ASP A 6 -5.81 21.56 -9.22
C ASP A 6 -4.70 20.47 -9.26
N TRP A 7 -4.79 19.60 -10.26
CA TRP A 7 -3.90 18.44 -10.42
C TRP A 7 -2.45 18.85 -10.74
N ASP A 8 -2.26 19.94 -11.48
CA ASP A 8 -0.92 20.45 -11.80
C ASP A 8 -0.25 20.98 -10.52
N LEU A 9 -1.01 21.69 -9.68
CA LEU A 9 -0.54 22.12 -8.36
C LEU A 9 -0.30 20.95 -7.42
N ALA A 10 -1.12 19.90 -7.47
CA ALA A 10 -0.89 18.67 -6.72
C ALA A 10 0.43 17.99 -7.11
N ALA A 11 0.70 17.84 -8.41
CA ALA A 11 1.96 17.27 -8.91
C ALA A 11 3.17 18.12 -8.49
N ALA A 12 3.08 19.44 -8.65
CA ALA A 12 4.16 20.36 -8.28
C ALA A 12 4.45 20.35 -6.76
N THR A 13 3.38 20.29 -5.94
CA THR A 13 3.49 20.18 -4.48
C THR A 13 4.12 18.84 -4.10
N ALA A 14 3.65 17.73 -4.67
CA ALA A 14 4.19 16.41 -4.36
C ALA A 14 5.67 16.28 -4.73
N GLY A 15 6.09 16.80 -5.87
CA GLY A 15 7.49 16.84 -6.28
C GLY A 15 8.37 17.65 -5.31
N THR A 16 7.85 18.77 -4.80
CA THR A 16 8.57 19.62 -3.84
C THR A 16 8.71 18.97 -2.46
N PHE A 17 7.68 18.26 -1.99
CA PHE A 17 7.67 17.60 -0.69
C PHE A 17 8.32 16.20 -0.70
N SER A 18 8.54 15.63 -1.88
CA SER A 18 9.25 14.36 -2.05
C SER A 18 10.74 14.54 -1.75
N LYS A 19 11.19 14.00 -0.61
CA LYS A 19 12.62 14.02 -0.24
C LYS A 19 13.44 13.23 -1.27
N SER A 20 14.62 13.70 -1.68
CA SER A 20 15.41 13.08 -2.78
C SER A 20 15.93 11.65 -2.55
N GLY A 21 15.77 11.07 -1.36
CA GLY A 21 16.27 9.73 -1.03
C GLY A 21 17.73 9.74 -0.53
N PRO A 22 18.37 8.56 -0.45
CA PRO A 22 19.74 8.45 -0.01
C PRO A 22 20.71 9.05 -1.03
N LYS A 23 21.87 9.53 -0.58
CA LYS A 23 22.94 9.95 -1.50
C LYS A 23 23.44 8.73 -2.28
N ALA A 24 23.60 8.90 -3.59
CA ALA A 24 24.17 7.93 -4.51
C ALA A 24 24.91 8.68 -5.64
N THR A 25 25.94 8.06 -6.20
CA THR A 25 26.53 8.54 -7.45
C THR A 25 25.62 8.22 -8.64
N TYR A 26 25.85 8.86 -9.79
CA TYR A 26 25.11 8.52 -11.01
C TYR A 26 25.32 7.06 -11.42
N GLU A 27 26.56 6.56 -11.30
CA GLU A 27 26.92 5.18 -11.62
C GLU A 27 26.20 4.17 -10.71
N GLU A 28 26.18 4.43 -9.39
CA GLU A 28 25.42 3.62 -8.43
C GLU A 28 23.93 3.60 -8.78
N ALA A 29 23.34 4.77 -9.06
CA ALA A 29 21.92 4.88 -9.40
C ALA A 29 21.61 4.13 -10.71
N ALA A 30 22.45 4.27 -11.74
CA ALA A 30 22.30 3.56 -13.01
C ALA A 30 22.42 2.04 -12.84
N ALA A 31 23.35 1.58 -12.00
CA ALA A 31 23.51 0.16 -11.68
C ALA A 31 22.27 -0.40 -10.98
N VAL A 32 21.74 0.29 -9.96
CA VAL A 32 20.50 -0.10 -9.26
C VAL A 32 19.32 -0.16 -10.23
N VAL A 33 19.15 0.84 -11.09
CA VAL A 33 18.05 0.86 -12.08
C VAL A 33 18.18 -0.31 -13.06
N SER A 34 19.39 -0.59 -13.55
CA SER A 34 19.64 -1.72 -14.45
C SER A 34 19.36 -3.05 -13.77
N GLU A 35 19.79 -3.21 -12.52
CA GLU A 35 19.57 -4.44 -11.76
C GLU A 35 18.09 -4.66 -11.45
N LEU A 36 17.35 -3.65 -11.00
CA LEU A 36 15.92 -3.77 -10.73
C LEU A 36 15.12 -4.23 -11.95
N ARG A 37 15.48 -3.76 -13.16
CA ARG A 37 14.86 -4.25 -14.41
C ARG A 37 15.13 -5.74 -14.61
N LYS A 38 16.39 -6.17 -14.52
CA LYS A 38 16.77 -7.59 -14.66
C LYS A 38 16.11 -8.48 -13.60
N LEU A 39 16.02 -8.00 -12.35
CA LEU A 39 15.38 -8.73 -11.26
C LEU A 39 13.86 -8.76 -11.42
N THR A 40 13.25 -7.77 -12.07
CA THR A 40 11.81 -7.83 -12.45
C THR A 40 11.56 -8.98 -13.43
N ASP A 41 12.40 -9.12 -14.45
CA ASP A 41 12.30 -10.21 -15.43
C ASP A 41 12.53 -11.59 -14.77
N LEU A 42 13.51 -11.67 -13.88
CA LEU A 42 13.79 -12.88 -13.09
C LEU A 42 12.61 -13.24 -12.18
N ALA A 43 12.07 -12.25 -11.46
CA ALA A 43 10.90 -12.44 -10.60
C ALA A 43 9.69 -12.93 -11.39
N GLU A 44 9.47 -12.44 -12.61
CA GLU A 44 8.38 -12.89 -13.48
C GLU A 44 8.47 -14.38 -13.82
N ALA A 45 9.69 -14.87 -14.09
CA ALA A 45 9.90 -16.28 -14.34
C ALA A 45 9.51 -17.13 -13.13
N HIS A 46 9.96 -16.74 -11.93
CA HIS A 46 9.64 -17.45 -10.69
C HIS A 46 8.16 -17.40 -10.32
N VAL A 47 7.52 -16.23 -10.42
CA VAL A 47 6.08 -16.07 -10.13
C VAL A 47 5.26 -16.96 -11.07
N ARG A 48 5.59 -16.97 -12.37
CA ARG A 48 4.91 -17.82 -13.37
C ARG A 48 5.10 -19.31 -13.07
N GLU A 49 6.32 -19.71 -12.73
CA GLU A 49 6.64 -21.11 -12.40
C GLU A 49 5.88 -21.58 -11.15
N PHE A 50 5.83 -20.73 -10.11
CA PHE A 50 5.20 -21.07 -8.84
C PHE A 50 3.67 -21.06 -8.90
N THR A 51 3.07 -20.07 -9.57
CA THR A 51 1.61 -19.87 -9.59
C THR A 51 0.90 -20.51 -10.78
N GLY A 52 1.63 -20.80 -11.85
CA GLY A 52 1.04 -21.15 -13.15
C GLY A 52 0.40 -19.98 -13.91
N LEU A 53 0.30 -18.79 -13.31
CA LEU A 53 -0.29 -17.61 -13.94
C LEU A 53 0.61 -17.06 -15.04
N ARG A 54 0.00 -16.74 -16.19
CA ARG A 54 0.69 -16.19 -17.35
C ARG A 54 0.08 -14.84 -17.72
N ALA A 55 0.92 -13.81 -17.75
CA ALA A 55 0.51 -12.50 -18.25
C ALA A 55 0.00 -12.63 -19.70
N GLN A 56 -1.15 -12.01 -19.99
CA GLN A 56 -1.76 -11.96 -21.31
C GLN A 56 -1.29 -10.76 -22.14
N VAL A 57 -0.17 -10.16 -21.74
CA VAL A 57 0.46 -9.02 -22.41
C VAL A 57 1.91 -9.36 -22.73
N SER A 58 2.37 -9.03 -23.94
CA SER A 58 3.68 -9.48 -24.43
C SER A 58 4.86 -8.89 -23.65
N HIS A 59 4.72 -7.66 -23.15
CA HIS A 59 5.74 -6.96 -22.38
C HIS A 59 5.07 -6.17 -21.24
N PRO A 60 4.83 -6.80 -20.07
CA PRO A 60 4.20 -6.12 -18.95
C PRO A 60 5.05 -4.91 -18.51
N PRO A 61 4.52 -3.67 -18.59
CA PRO A 61 5.35 -2.48 -18.46
C PRO A 61 5.89 -2.30 -17.02
N VAL A 62 7.16 -1.91 -16.93
CA VAL A 62 7.86 -1.58 -15.67
C VAL A 62 8.59 -0.24 -15.80
N ARG A 63 8.45 0.60 -14.78
CA ARG A 63 9.15 1.87 -14.64
C ARG A 63 9.87 1.92 -13.30
N ILE A 64 11.18 2.11 -13.36
CA ILE A 64 11.97 2.46 -12.18
C ILE A 64 11.90 3.98 -12.04
N VAL A 65 11.39 4.45 -10.91
CA VAL A 65 11.07 5.86 -10.67
C VAL A 65 11.74 6.38 -9.41
N ASP A 66 11.93 7.69 -9.34
CA ASP A 66 12.19 8.36 -8.08
C ASP A 66 10.86 8.71 -7.36
N ARG A 67 10.95 9.41 -6.22
CA ARG A 67 9.78 9.78 -5.42
C ARG A 67 8.90 10.84 -6.07
N ALA A 68 9.50 11.76 -6.83
CA ALA A 68 8.76 12.80 -7.53
C ALA A 68 8.02 12.20 -8.73
N ASP A 69 8.68 11.33 -9.48
CA ASP A 69 8.09 10.59 -10.61
C ASP A 69 6.97 9.65 -10.14
N TRP A 70 7.15 8.95 -9.00
CA TRP A 70 6.08 8.15 -8.39
C TRP A 70 4.87 9.01 -8.03
N SER A 71 5.10 10.19 -7.45
CA SER A 71 4.03 11.11 -7.07
C SER A 71 3.29 11.64 -8.31
N ALA A 72 4.03 12.01 -9.36
CA ALA A 72 3.45 12.48 -10.61
C ALA A 72 2.62 11.39 -11.31
N ALA A 73 3.09 10.14 -11.30
CA ALA A 73 2.35 9.01 -11.84
C ALA A 73 1.02 8.79 -11.09
N ASN A 74 1.03 8.84 -9.76
CA ASN A 74 -0.19 8.70 -8.95
C ASN A 74 -1.14 9.88 -9.12
N VAL A 75 -0.64 11.11 -9.22
CA VAL A 75 -1.48 12.28 -9.53
C VAL A 75 -2.18 12.11 -10.88
N ALA A 76 -1.46 11.63 -11.90
CA ALA A 76 -2.05 11.36 -13.21
C ALA A 76 -3.10 10.25 -13.17
N GLY A 77 -2.83 9.15 -12.45
CA GLY A 77 -3.80 8.06 -12.25
C GLY A 77 -5.06 8.52 -11.51
N LEU A 78 -4.90 9.24 -10.40
CA LEU A 78 -6.04 9.81 -9.65
C LEU A 78 -6.86 10.75 -10.52
N ARG A 79 -6.21 11.60 -11.32
CA ARG A 79 -6.91 12.49 -12.26
C ARG A 79 -7.81 11.69 -13.22
N GLN A 80 -7.31 10.61 -13.81
CA GLN A 80 -8.08 9.77 -14.74
C GLN A 80 -9.32 9.13 -14.08
N VAL A 81 -9.24 8.78 -12.80
CA VAL A 81 -10.36 8.18 -12.05
C VAL A 81 -11.36 9.23 -11.60
N PHE A 82 -10.86 10.33 -11.04
CA PHE A 82 -11.69 11.33 -10.39
C PHE A 82 -12.35 12.28 -11.39
N GLU A 83 -11.72 12.64 -12.51
CA GLU A 83 -12.34 13.57 -13.49
C GLU A 83 -13.70 13.07 -14.01
N PRO A 84 -13.83 11.83 -14.57
CA PRO A 84 -15.12 11.34 -15.08
C PRO A 84 -16.20 11.26 -13.98
N LEU A 85 -15.76 10.88 -12.78
CA LEU A 85 -16.62 10.79 -11.60
C LEU A 85 -17.13 12.17 -11.18
N MET A 86 -16.27 13.19 -11.19
CA MET A 86 -16.64 14.57 -10.86
C MET A 86 -17.53 15.21 -11.93
N GLU A 87 -17.31 14.89 -13.21
CA GLU A 87 -18.20 15.34 -14.29
C GLU A 87 -19.61 14.77 -14.13
N SER A 88 -19.71 13.47 -13.84
CA SER A 88 -21.00 12.83 -13.53
C SER A 88 -21.68 13.41 -12.29
N LEU A 89 -20.89 13.89 -11.32
CA LEU A 89 -21.36 14.47 -10.05
C LEU A 89 -21.85 15.91 -10.16
N THR A 90 -21.27 16.69 -11.06
CA THR A 90 -21.49 18.15 -11.15
C THR A 90 -22.50 18.53 -12.24
N ALA A 91 -22.98 17.55 -13.00
CA ALA A 91 -24.08 17.66 -13.93
C ALA A 91 -25.40 18.00 -13.20
N GLY A 92 -25.57 19.27 -12.79
CA GLY A 92 -26.81 19.77 -12.20
C GLY A 92 -26.65 20.86 -11.13
N ASN A 93 -25.45 21.09 -10.58
CA ASN A 93 -25.20 22.15 -9.60
C ASN A 93 -23.76 22.67 -9.74
N GLU A 94 -23.58 23.80 -10.43
CA GLU A 94 -22.26 24.45 -10.51
C GLU A 94 -22.02 25.35 -9.27
N PRO A 95 -20.95 25.11 -8.49
CA PRO A 95 -20.49 26.07 -7.49
C PRO A 95 -20.04 27.38 -8.17
N GLY A 96 -20.16 28.51 -7.47
CA GLY A 96 -19.69 29.80 -7.99
C GLY A 96 -18.20 29.79 -8.38
N PRO A 97 -17.78 30.48 -9.47
CA PRO A 97 -16.43 30.35 -10.06
C PRO A 97 -15.28 30.65 -9.09
N LEU A 98 -15.49 31.59 -8.17
CA LEU A 98 -14.47 32.01 -7.20
C LEU A 98 -14.28 30.98 -6.08
N THR A 99 -15.37 30.42 -5.55
CA THR A 99 -15.34 29.37 -4.51
C THR A 99 -14.68 28.10 -5.04
N GLN A 100 -14.90 27.81 -6.31
CA GLN A 100 -14.31 26.67 -7.00
C GLN A 100 -12.79 26.81 -7.23
N ALA A 101 -12.33 27.97 -7.73
CA ALA A 101 -10.91 28.18 -8.01
C ALA A 101 -10.05 28.17 -6.72
N VAL A 102 -10.60 28.69 -5.62
CA VAL A 102 -9.92 28.66 -4.31
C VAL A 102 -9.96 27.25 -3.71
N GLY A 103 -11.12 26.58 -3.76
CA GLY A 103 -11.28 25.22 -3.24
C GLY A 103 -10.38 24.21 -3.95
N SER A 104 -10.33 24.25 -5.28
CA SER A 104 -9.53 23.32 -6.09
C SER A 104 -8.03 23.41 -5.84
N ARG A 105 -7.51 24.61 -5.61
CA ARG A 105 -6.11 24.82 -5.24
C ARG A 105 -5.79 24.28 -3.85
N ILE A 106 -6.67 24.50 -2.87
CA ILE A 106 -6.47 23.97 -1.50
C ILE A 106 -6.44 22.44 -1.54
N THR A 107 -7.41 21.82 -2.22
CA THR A 107 -7.47 20.37 -2.37
C THR A 107 -6.24 19.83 -3.13
N GLY A 108 -5.80 20.53 -4.18
CA GLY A 108 -4.59 20.18 -4.94
C GLY A 108 -3.32 20.18 -4.05
N VAL A 109 -3.11 21.23 -3.26
CA VAL A 109 -1.98 21.30 -2.30
C VAL A 109 -2.06 20.19 -1.25
N GLN A 110 -3.25 19.91 -0.71
CA GLN A 110 -3.43 18.84 0.28
C GLN A 110 -3.12 17.46 -0.31
N ALA A 111 -3.70 17.14 -1.48
CA ALA A 111 -3.44 15.89 -2.18
C ALA A 111 -1.94 15.74 -2.51
N GLY A 112 -1.32 16.78 -3.06
CA GLY A 112 0.10 16.78 -3.37
C GLY A 112 1.00 16.62 -2.14
N THR A 113 0.64 17.24 -1.02
CA THR A 113 1.40 17.10 0.25
C THR A 113 1.33 15.66 0.78
N VAL A 114 0.14 15.05 0.75
CA VAL A 114 -0.05 13.65 1.18
C VAL A 114 0.76 12.71 0.27
N LEU A 115 0.66 12.87 -1.05
CA LEU A 115 1.40 12.06 -2.01
C LEU A 115 2.92 12.23 -1.86
N GLY A 116 3.42 13.46 -1.74
CA GLY A 116 4.84 13.71 -1.53
C GLY A 116 5.39 13.15 -0.22
N TYR A 117 4.54 12.97 0.79
CA TYR A 117 4.90 12.27 2.02
C TYR A 117 4.90 10.74 1.85
N LEU A 118 3.87 10.20 1.19
CA LEU A 118 3.73 8.75 0.95
C LEU A 118 4.81 8.22 0.01
N SER A 119 5.29 9.05 -0.93
CA SER A 119 6.34 8.69 -1.88
C SER A 119 7.64 8.24 -1.24
N GLY A 120 7.89 8.58 0.03
CA GLY A 120 9.05 8.12 0.80
C GLY A 120 8.88 6.79 1.53
N LYS A 121 7.72 6.13 1.41
CA LYS A 121 7.38 4.92 2.15
C LYS A 121 7.02 3.71 1.28
N VAL A 122 6.75 3.94 0.00
CA VAL A 122 6.33 2.92 -0.96
C VAL A 122 7.56 2.35 -1.67
N LEU A 123 7.75 1.03 -1.64
CA LEU A 123 8.90 0.38 -2.29
C LEU A 123 8.63 0.10 -3.77
N GLY A 124 7.46 -0.46 -4.05
CA GLY A 124 6.89 -0.58 -5.38
C GLY A 124 5.38 -0.47 -5.32
N GLN A 125 4.77 -0.43 -6.50
CA GLN A 125 3.33 -0.39 -6.66
C GLN A 125 2.99 -0.87 -8.07
N TYR A 126 2.03 -1.78 -8.18
CA TYR A 126 1.33 -1.95 -9.46
C TYR A 126 0.28 -0.85 -9.61
N GLU A 127 0.55 0.13 -10.49
CA GLU A 127 -0.35 1.25 -10.76
C GLU A 127 -1.45 0.81 -11.73
N VAL A 128 -2.62 0.52 -11.17
CA VAL A 128 -3.82 0.14 -11.91
C VAL A 128 -4.47 1.38 -12.54
N PHE A 129 -4.23 2.61 -12.10
CA PHE A 129 -5.03 3.74 -12.60
C PHE A 129 -4.48 4.44 -13.85
N SER A 130 -3.23 4.23 -14.25
CA SER A 130 -2.57 5.09 -15.26
C SER A 130 -2.82 4.74 -16.73
N SER A 131 -3.04 3.45 -17.03
CA SER A 131 -3.10 2.89 -18.38
C SER A 131 -3.61 1.45 -18.35
N ASP A 132 -4.05 0.91 -19.49
CA ASP A 132 -4.33 -0.52 -19.69
C ASP A 132 -3.07 -1.22 -20.25
N PRO A 133 -2.53 -2.29 -19.63
CA PRO A 133 -3.03 -3.04 -18.46
C PRO A 133 -2.78 -2.38 -17.09
N GLY A 134 -1.83 -1.45 -17.02
CA GLY A 134 -1.33 -0.81 -15.81
C GLY A 134 0.17 -0.60 -15.96
N VAL A 135 0.87 -0.18 -14.91
CA VAL A 135 2.34 -0.16 -14.93
C VAL A 135 2.91 -0.51 -13.57
N LEU A 136 3.92 -1.39 -13.55
CA LEU A 136 4.69 -1.64 -12.33
C LEU A 136 5.66 -0.48 -12.09
N LEU A 137 5.54 0.17 -10.94
CA LEU A 137 6.44 1.22 -10.47
C LEU A 137 7.35 0.65 -9.38
N LEU A 138 8.66 0.83 -9.51
CA LEU A 138 9.64 0.52 -8.46
C LEU A 138 10.34 1.81 -8.04
N VAL A 139 10.24 2.16 -6.75
CA VAL A 139 10.78 3.42 -6.21
C VAL A 139 12.22 3.20 -5.74
N ALA A 140 13.17 3.23 -6.67
CA ALA A 140 14.57 2.88 -6.42
C ALA A 140 15.20 3.58 -5.19
N PRO A 141 14.98 4.89 -4.94
CA PRO A 141 15.54 5.54 -3.76
C PRO A 141 15.05 4.94 -2.43
N ASN A 142 13.81 4.45 -2.38
CA ASN A 142 13.24 3.82 -1.18
C ASN A 142 13.77 2.42 -0.98
N ILE A 143 13.88 1.65 -2.07
CA ILE A 143 14.45 0.30 -2.05
C ILE A 143 15.87 0.37 -1.49
N VAL A 144 16.73 1.24 -2.04
CA VAL A 144 18.10 1.43 -1.56
C VAL A 144 18.13 1.95 -0.11
N GLU A 145 17.24 2.86 0.27
CA GLU A 145 17.20 3.37 1.64
C GLU A 145 16.80 2.29 2.64
N VAL A 146 15.84 1.43 2.31
CA VAL A 146 15.40 0.36 3.21
C VAL A 146 16.43 -0.76 3.27
N GLU A 147 16.97 -1.18 2.12
CA GLU A 147 18.10 -2.12 2.02
C GLU A 147 19.23 -1.73 2.99
N ARG A 148 19.74 -0.48 2.88
CA ARG A 148 20.82 0.03 3.73
C ARG A 148 20.44 0.10 5.21
N LYS A 149 19.17 0.39 5.53
CA LYS A 149 18.69 0.45 6.93
C LYS A 149 18.53 -0.93 7.55
N LEU A 150 18.20 -1.94 6.76
CA LEU A 150 18.11 -3.32 7.20
C LEU A 150 19.46 -4.02 7.18
N ASP A 151 20.47 -3.42 6.55
CA ASP A 151 21.77 -4.08 6.31
C ASP A 151 21.54 -5.45 5.66
N ALA A 152 20.72 -5.45 4.60
CA ALA A 152 20.35 -6.65 3.86
C ALA A 152 21.26 -6.82 2.63
N ASP A 153 21.42 -8.06 2.16
CA ASP A 153 22.09 -8.30 0.88
C ASP A 153 21.35 -7.53 -0.24
N PRO A 154 22.05 -6.68 -1.01
CA PRO A 154 21.39 -5.81 -1.98
C PRO A 154 20.60 -6.56 -3.04
N ARG A 155 21.17 -7.63 -3.60
CA ARG A 155 20.55 -8.38 -4.69
C ARG A 155 19.31 -9.11 -4.18
N ASP A 156 19.44 -9.80 -3.05
CA ASP A 156 18.35 -10.57 -2.46
C ASP A 156 17.21 -9.67 -1.99
N PHE A 157 17.50 -8.53 -1.36
CA PHE A 157 16.45 -7.59 -0.95
C PHE A 157 15.71 -7.00 -2.16
N ARG A 158 16.44 -6.61 -3.21
CA ARG A 158 15.83 -6.09 -4.44
C ARG A 158 14.99 -7.14 -5.15
N LEU A 159 15.46 -8.39 -5.23
CA LEU A 159 14.71 -9.51 -5.81
C LEU A 159 13.46 -9.81 -5.00
N TRP A 160 13.57 -9.81 -3.67
CA TRP A 160 12.44 -9.99 -2.75
C TRP A 160 11.36 -8.92 -2.96
N VAL A 161 11.74 -7.66 -3.13
CA VAL A 161 10.78 -6.59 -3.51
C VAL A 161 10.19 -6.87 -4.91
N CYS A 162 11.01 -7.19 -5.91
CA CYS A 162 10.53 -7.47 -7.26
C CYS A 162 9.52 -8.64 -7.29
N LEU A 163 9.74 -9.70 -6.51
CA LEU A 163 8.82 -10.85 -6.43
C LEU A 163 7.43 -10.46 -5.93
N HIS A 164 7.38 -9.65 -4.86
CA HIS A 164 6.12 -9.14 -4.33
C HIS A 164 5.36 -8.31 -5.37
N GLU A 165 6.06 -7.34 -5.96
CA GLU A 165 5.44 -6.40 -6.90
C GLU A 165 5.08 -7.04 -8.25
N VAL A 166 5.90 -7.97 -8.73
CA VAL A 166 5.61 -8.74 -9.95
C VAL A 166 4.45 -9.71 -9.73
N THR A 167 4.22 -10.19 -8.51
CA THR A 167 3.02 -10.99 -8.20
C THR A 167 1.75 -10.19 -8.45
N HIS A 168 1.69 -8.94 -7.96
CA HIS A 168 0.55 -8.06 -8.25
C HIS A 168 0.41 -7.71 -9.73
N ARG A 169 1.52 -7.38 -10.40
CA ARG A 169 1.50 -7.19 -11.86
C ARG A 169 0.94 -8.42 -12.58
N THR A 170 1.35 -9.61 -12.15
CA THR A 170 0.90 -10.88 -12.75
C THR A 170 -0.58 -11.11 -12.50
N GLN A 171 -1.11 -10.85 -11.30
CA GLN A 171 -2.54 -10.94 -11.01
C GLN A 171 -3.37 -10.10 -11.99
N PHE A 172 -3.02 -8.82 -12.19
CA PHE A 172 -3.79 -7.94 -13.09
C PHE A 172 -3.54 -8.16 -14.58
N THR A 173 -2.38 -8.71 -14.97
CA THR A 173 -2.06 -8.97 -16.38
C THR A 173 -2.43 -10.37 -16.82
N ALA A 174 -2.55 -11.34 -15.90
CA ALA A 174 -2.99 -12.70 -16.20
C ALA A 174 -4.52 -12.85 -16.16
N VAL A 175 -5.21 -11.95 -15.43
CA VAL A 175 -6.66 -11.98 -15.21
C VAL A 175 -7.31 -10.72 -15.82
N PRO A 176 -7.69 -10.73 -17.11
CA PRO A 176 -8.10 -9.53 -17.84
C PRO A 176 -9.31 -8.80 -17.24
N TRP A 177 -10.23 -9.53 -16.60
CA TRP A 177 -11.44 -8.96 -16.01
C TRP A 177 -11.19 -8.28 -14.65
N LEU A 178 -10.08 -8.59 -13.96
CA LEU A 178 -9.83 -8.14 -12.59
C LEU A 178 -9.75 -6.62 -12.48
N ARG A 179 -9.08 -5.99 -13.45
CA ARG A 179 -9.00 -4.53 -13.56
C ARG A 179 -10.40 -3.91 -13.63
N GLY A 180 -11.22 -4.36 -14.57
CA GLY A 180 -12.58 -3.87 -14.77
C GLY A 180 -13.46 -4.06 -13.54
N ALA A 181 -13.39 -5.23 -12.89
CA ALA A 181 -14.10 -5.51 -11.65
C ALA A 181 -13.71 -4.52 -10.53
N PHE A 182 -12.41 -4.25 -10.37
CA PHE A 182 -11.94 -3.27 -9.39
C PHE A 182 -12.49 -1.86 -9.64
N PHE A 183 -12.46 -1.38 -10.89
CA PHE A 183 -13.06 -0.08 -11.25
C PHE A 183 -14.57 -0.05 -11.00
N ALA A 184 -15.28 -1.11 -11.36
CA ALA A 184 -16.73 -1.21 -11.15
C ALA A 184 -17.10 -1.08 -9.66
N GLU A 185 -16.31 -1.67 -8.76
CA GLU A 185 -16.52 -1.54 -7.31
C GLU A 185 -16.19 -0.13 -6.80
N VAL A 186 -15.11 0.50 -7.28
CA VAL A 186 -14.79 1.91 -6.93
C VAL A 186 -15.92 2.84 -7.36
N GLU A 187 -16.44 2.68 -8.57
CA GLU A 187 -17.58 3.45 -9.05
C GLU A 187 -18.84 3.17 -8.23
N ALA A 188 -19.12 1.91 -7.90
CA ALA A 188 -20.27 1.54 -7.07
C ALA A 188 -20.19 2.18 -5.68
N PHE A 189 -18.98 2.26 -5.09
CA PHE A 189 -18.75 2.89 -3.80
C PHE A 189 -19.07 4.39 -3.85
N VAL A 190 -18.62 5.07 -4.91
CA VAL A 190 -18.91 6.51 -5.07
C VAL A 190 -20.39 6.75 -5.30
N ARG A 191 -21.05 5.98 -6.17
CA ARG A 191 -22.50 6.08 -6.38
C ARG A 191 -23.27 5.87 -5.07
N ALA A 192 -22.87 4.89 -4.26
CA ALA A 192 -23.49 4.65 -2.96
C ALA A 192 -23.23 5.78 -1.95
N THR A 193 -22.11 6.51 -2.08
CA THR A 193 -21.80 7.73 -1.30
C THR A 193 -22.72 8.90 -1.64
N GLN A 194 -23.07 9.06 -2.91
CA GLN A 194 -23.97 10.12 -3.37
C GLN A 194 -25.40 9.92 -2.84
N LEU A 195 -25.96 8.73 -3.02
CA LEU A 195 -27.29 8.39 -2.50
C LEU A 195 -27.38 8.62 -0.99
N ALA A 196 -26.28 8.36 -0.26
CA ALA A 196 -26.19 8.63 1.15
C ALA A 196 -26.15 10.13 1.46
N SER A 197 -25.46 10.95 0.66
CA SER A 197 -25.34 12.40 0.84
C SER A 197 -26.64 13.17 0.54
N GLU A 198 -27.41 12.76 -0.46
CA GLU A 198 -28.76 13.33 -0.70
C GLU A 198 -29.71 12.99 0.45
N GLN A 199 -29.59 11.77 0.97
CA GLN A 199 -30.33 11.33 2.15
C GLN A 199 -29.72 11.85 3.45
N LEU A 200 -28.50 12.42 3.45
CA LEU A 200 -27.79 12.82 4.66
C LEU A 200 -28.50 13.99 5.32
N VAL A 201 -28.98 14.97 4.55
CA VAL A 201 -29.77 16.09 5.09
C VAL A 201 -31.05 15.58 5.74
N GLU A 202 -31.72 14.62 5.10
CA GLU A 202 -32.95 14.03 5.61
C GLU A 202 -32.71 13.12 6.83
N ARG A 203 -31.60 12.40 6.85
CA ARG A 203 -31.16 11.59 8.00
C ARG A 203 -30.68 12.43 9.15
N LEU A 204 -30.01 13.55 8.88
CA LEU A 204 -29.60 14.51 9.90
C LEU A 204 -30.84 15.15 10.53
N ARG A 205 -31.85 15.50 9.72
CA ARG A 205 -33.17 15.93 10.22
C ARG A 205 -33.83 14.85 11.07
N ARG A 206 -33.96 13.62 10.56
CA ARG A 206 -34.53 12.50 11.32
C ARG A 206 -33.73 12.15 12.58
N ALA A 207 -32.40 12.27 12.57
CA ALA A 207 -31.55 12.06 13.73
C ALA A 207 -31.74 13.19 14.75
N MET A 208 -31.85 14.44 14.30
CA MET A 208 -32.20 15.57 15.16
C MET A 208 -33.61 15.44 15.75
N ASP A 209 -34.58 14.98 14.97
CA ASP A 209 -35.95 14.70 15.41
C ASP A 209 -35.99 13.50 16.38
N ALA A 210 -35.21 12.45 16.11
CA ALA A 210 -35.05 11.30 16.99
C ALA A 210 -34.30 11.65 18.28
N ILE A 211 -33.31 12.55 18.25
CA ILE A 211 -32.63 13.08 19.44
C ILE A 211 -33.59 13.96 20.24
N ALA A 212 -34.38 14.82 19.59
CA ALA A 212 -35.44 15.59 20.24
C ALA A 212 -36.51 14.69 20.88
N GLY A 213 -36.78 13.52 20.28
CA GLY A 213 -37.62 12.47 20.85
C GLY A 213 -36.94 11.62 21.94
N ALA A 214 -35.64 11.35 21.84
CA ALA A 214 -34.87 10.50 22.77
C ALA A 214 -34.50 11.22 24.08
N VAL A 215 -34.61 12.56 24.14
CA VAL A 215 -34.63 13.29 25.41
C VAL A 215 -35.76 12.81 26.34
N ARG A 216 -36.77 12.09 25.82
CA ARG A 216 -37.82 11.43 26.63
C ARG A 216 -37.50 10.00 27.08
N ASP A 217 -36.47 9.32 26.56
CA ASP A 217 -36.20 7.92 26.91
C ASP A 217 -34.68 7.60 26.89
N PRO A 218 -33.99 7.45 28.05
CA PRO A 218 -32.53 7.42 28.14
C PRO A 218 -31.82 6.11 27.77
N ASP A 219 -32.53 5.02 27.43
CA ASP A 219 -31.94 3.67 27.39
C ASP A 219 -31.44 3.17 26.02
N HIS A 220 -31.39 4.01 24.98
CA HIS A 220 -30.90 3.60 23.65
C HIS A 220 -29.51 4.14 23.31
N SER A 221 -28.49 3.30 23.47
CA SER A 221 -27.13 3.55 22.96
C SER A 221 -27.08 3.35 21.44
N PHE A 222 -27.22 4.43 20.67
CA PHE A 222 -26.98 4.40 19.23
C PHE A 222 -25.48 4.47 18.92
N SER A 223 -24.96 3.49 18.18
CA SER A 223 -23.59 3.51 17.65
C SER A 223 -23.50 4.52 16.50
N VAL A 224 -22.70 5.58 16.69
CA VAL A 224 -22.48 6.65 15.70
C VAL A 224 -21.90 6.11 14.39
N LEU A 225 -21.26 4.94 14.40
CA LEU A 225 -20.73 4.30 13.18
C LEU A 225 -21.82 3.70 12.28
N ASP A 226 -22.91 3.15 12.84
CA ASP A 226 -24.03 2.60 12.05
C ASP A 226 -24.89 3.71 11.39
N LEU A 227 -24.75 4.95 11.85
CA LEU A 227 -25.40 6.12 11.24
C LEU A 227 -24.65 6.64 10.00
N VAL A 228 -23.36 6.32 9.84
CA VAL A 228 -22.51 6.96 8.82
C VAL A 228 -22.46 6.18 7.50
N GLN A 229 -22.59 4.85 7.52
CA GLN A 229 -22.53 4.03 6.29
C GLN A 229 -23.90 3.45 5.92
N THR A 230 -24.23 3.48 4.62
CA THR A 230 -25.44 2.80 4.12
C THR A 230 -25.21 1.29 3.96
N PRO A 231 -26.25 0.44 4.05
CA PRO A 231 -26.12 -0.98 3.75
C PRO A 231 -25.47 -1.24 2.38
N ALA A 232 -25.87 -0.47 1.35
CA ALA A 232 -25.30 -0.55 0.01
C ALA A 232 -23.80 -0.19 -0.03
N GLN A 233 -23.37 0.85 0.70
CA GLN A 233 -21.94 1.18 0.81
C GLN A 233 -21.16 0.07 1.51
N ARG A 234 -21.73 -0.52 2.55
CA ARG A 234 -21.11 -1.60 3.31
C ARG A 234 -20.89 -2.84 2.44
N GLU A 235 -21.86 -3.21 1.62
CA GLU A 235 -21.72 -4.33 0.69
C GLU A 235 -20.59 -4.11 -0.33
N VAL A 236 -20.49 -2.90 -0.91
CA VAL A 236 -19.39 -2.56 -1.83
C VAL A 236 -18.04 -2.60 -1.10
N LEU A 237 -17.96 -2.01 0.10
CA LEU A 237 -16.75 -2.04 0.91
C LEU A 237 -16.33 -3.46 1.28
N ASP A 238 -17.29 -4.34 1.55
CA ASP A 238 -17.03 -5.74 1.86
C ASP A 238 -16.48 -6.50 0.65
N ARG A 239 -16.97 -6.23 -0.57
CA ARG A 239 -16.42 -6.81 -1.81
C ARG A 239 -15.02 -6.28 -2.13
N LEU A 240 -14.80 -4.96 -2.05
CA LEU A 240 -13.47 -4.36 -2.21
C LEU A 240 -12.47 -4.92 -1.19
N THR A 241 -12.91 -5.01 0.06
CA THR A 241 -12.13 -5.61 1.16
C THR A 241 -11.75 -7.05 0.83
N ALA A 242 -12.71 -7.86 0.38
CA ALA A 242 -12.45 -9.27 0.14
C ALA A 242 -11.48 -9.50 -1.03
N MET A 243 -11.67 -8.76 -2.13
CA MET A 243 -10.78 -8.78 -3.28
C MET A 243 -9.35 -8.35 -2.89
N MET A 244 -9.20 -7.21 -2.19
CA MET A 244 -7.87 -6.76 -1.77
C MET A 244 -7.20 -7.74 -0.79
N THR A 245 -7.99 -8.33 0.12
CA THR A 245 -7.48 -9.33 1.07
C THR A 245 -6.98 -10.58 0.35
N LEU A 246 -7.67 -11.03 -0.70
CA LEU A 246 -7.21 -12.11 -1.56
C LEU A 246 -5.90 -11.73 -2.27
N LEU A 247 -5.86 -10.59 -2.96
CA LEU A 247 -4.70 -10.22 -3.78
C LEU A 247 -3.42 -10.13 -2.96
N GLU A 248 -3.51 -9.52 -1.78
CA GLU A 248 -2.42 -9.39 -0.82
C GLU A 248 -2.08 -10.74 -0.18
N GLY A 249 -3.09 -11.53 0.21
CA GLY A 249 -2.89 -12.87 0.76
C GLY A 249 -2.20 -13.83 -0.21
N HIS A 250 -2.54 -13.75 -1.48
CA HIS A 250 -1.88 -14.52 -2.54
C HIS A 250 -0.46 -14.03 -2.79
N ALA A 251 -0.21 -12.72 -2.78
CA ALA A 251 1.15 -12.20 -2.87
C ALA A 251 2.02 -12.70 -1.72
N GLU A 252 1.52 -12.67 -0.48
CA GLU A 252 2.22 -13.25 0.67
C GLU A 252 2.40 -14.76 0.55
N TYR A 253 1.43 -15.51 0.00
CA TYR A 253 1.59 -16.95 -0.29
C TYR A 253 2.71 -17.22 -1.30
N VAL A 254 2.76 -16.44 -2.40
CA VAL A 254 3.86 -16.51 -3.37
C VAL A 254 5.18 -16.17 -2.70
N MET A 255 5.20 -15.12 -1.88
CA MET A 255 6.39 -14.75 -1.13
C MET A 255 6.83 -15.84 -0.16
N ASP A 256 5.92 -16.57 0.49
CA ASP A 256 6.20 -17.73 1.35
C ASP A 256 6.86 -18.87 0.55
N GLY A 257 6.39 -19.11 -0.68
CA GLY A 257 6.93 -20.09 -1.62
C GLY A 257 8.31 -19.72 -2.20
N VAL A 258 8.72 -18.46 -2.11
CA VAL A 258 10.08 -18.01 -2.44
C VAL A 258 11.02 -18.49 -1.31
N GLY A 259 11.63 -19.65 -1.54
CA GLY A 259 12.63 -20.22 -0.64
C GLY A 259 14.05 -19.67 -0.83
N PRO A 260 15.00 -20.14 0.00
CA PRO A 260 16.43 -19.83 -0.11
C PRO A 260 17.05 -20.11 -1.49
N ASP A 261 16.43 -21.00 -2.27
CA ASP A 261 16.86 -21.32 -3.63
C ASP A 261 16.70 -20.15 -4.61
N VAL A 262 15.75 -19.24 -4.34
CA VAL A 262 15.49 -18.04 -5.16
C VAL A 262 16.11 -16.80 -4.51
N VAL A 263 15.88 -16.63 -3.21
CA VAL A 263 16.39 -15.51 -2.39
C VAL A 263 17.10 -16.10 -1.18
N ARG A 264 18.43 -16.16 -1.21
CA ARG A 264 19.24 -16.89 -0.22
C ARG A 264 19.04 -16.38 1.21
N THR A 265 18.89 -15.08 1.37
CA THR A 265 18.73 -14.40 2.67
C THR A 265 17.28 -14.07 3.02
N VAL A 266 16.29 -14.76 2.43
CA VAL A 266 14.86 -14.44 2.59
C VAL A 266 14.39 -14.43 4.05
N ASP A 267 14.82 -15.40 4.86
CA ASP A 267 14.41 -15.49 6.26
C ASP A 267 14.94 -14.31 7.10
N GLU A 268 16.18 -13.90 6.84
CA GLU A 268 16.79 -12.73 7.46
C GLU A 268 16.05 -11.45 7.07
N ILE A 269 15.76 -11.28 5.77
CA ILE A 269 14.99 -10.14 5.25
C ILE A 269 13.62 -10.09 5.92
N ARG A 270 12.88 -11.21 5.98
CA ARG A 270 11.56 -11.29 6.62
C ARG A 270 11.63 -10.92 8.10
N ALA A 271 12.59 -11.47 8.85
CA ALA A 271 12.76 -11.19 10.27
C ALA A 271 13.02 -9.70 10.53
N LYS A 272 13.97 -9.10 9.80
CA LYS A 272 14.32 -7.68 9.92
C LYS A 272 13.15 -6.77 9.51
N PHE A 273 12.40 -7.14 8.47
CA PHE A 273 11.23 -6.37 8.02
C PHE A 273 10.07 -6.44 9.02
N ASN A 274 9.79 -7.62 9.58
CA ASN A 274 8.76 -7.79 10.61
C ASN A 274 9.09 -7.02 11.88
N GLN A 275 10.34 -7.07 12.35
CA GLN A 275 10.77 -6.28 13.51
C GLN A 275 10.58 -4.77 13.28
N ARG A 276 10.91 -4.26 12.09
CA ARG A 276 10.69 -2.86 11.73
C ARG A 276 9.19 -2.51 11.67
N ARG A 277 8.36 -3.43 11.19
CA ARG A 277 6.90 -3.26 11.09
C ARG A 277 6.25 -3.25 12.48
N GLU A 278 6.72 -4.07 13.41
CA GLU A 278 6.28 -4.12 14.81
C GLU A 278 6.74 -2.91 15.64
N ALA A 279 7.90 -2.33 15.32
CA ALA A 279 8.38 -1.07 15.89
C ALA A 279 7.57 0.18 15.47
N GLY A 280 6.35 -0.02 14.95
CA GLY A 280 5.49 0.89 14.23
C GLY A 280 5.45 2.35 14.72
N ASN A 281 5.73 3.23 13.75
CA ASN A 281 5.78 4.68 13.83
C ASN A 281 4.48 5.28 14.44
N PRO A 282 4.55 6.14 15.48
CA PRO A 282 3.38 6.73 16.16
C PRO A 282 2.36 7.41 15.24
N PHE A 283 2.78 7.84 14.05
CA PHE A 283 1.96 8.57 13.09
C PHE A 283 1.15 7.69 12.12
N GLU A 284 1.51 6.41 11.97
CA GLU A 284 0.73 5.43 11.18
C GLU A 284 -0.64 5.16 11.84
N ARG A 285 -0.70 5.29 13.17
CA ARG A 285 -1.94 5.33 13.96
C ARG A 285 -2.81 6.57 13.67
N VAL A 286 -2.22 7.67 13.19
CA VAL A 286 -2.92 8.94 12.92
C VAL A 286 -3.59 8.90 11.54
N ILE A 287 -2.93 8.35 10.52
CA ILE A 287 -3.54 8.15 9.19
C ILE A 287 -4.69 7.11 9.26
N ARG A 288 -4.51 6.05 10.06
CA ARG A 288 -5.54 5.03 10.32
C ARG A 288 -6.82 5.64 10.94
N LYS A 289 -6.65 6.61 11.84
CA LYS A 289 -7.77 7.37 12.45
C LYS A 289 -8.42 8.39 11.50
N LEU A 290 -7.65 8.99 10.59
CA LEU A 290 -8.15 10.03 9.67
C LEU A 290 -8.95 9.46 8.50
N LEU A 291 -8.68 8.22 8.07
CA LEU A 291 -9.41 7.58 6.96
C LEU A 291 -10.54 6.65 7.42
N GLY A 292 -10.70 6.38 8.72
CA GLY A 292 -11.68 5.42 9.24
C GLY A 292 -11.45 3.95 8.83
N ILE A 293 -10.36 3.69 8.10
CA ILE A 293 -9.94 2.36 7.66
C ILE A 293 -9.07 1.76 8.77
N ASP A 294 -9.72 1.28 9.84
CA ASP A 294 -9.07 0.50 10.90
C ASP A 294 -8.81 -0.96 10.47
N VAL A 295 -8.46 -1.15 9.19
CA VAL A 295 -8.41 -2.46 8.56
C VAL A 295 -7.24 -2.55 7.60
N LYS A 296 -6.04 -2.78 8.14
CA LYS A 296 -4.91 -3.24 7.33
C LYS A 296 -4.25 -4.47 7.95
N LEU A 297 -3.88 -4.42 9.23
CA LEU A 297 -3.06 -5.50 9.83
C LEU A 297 -3.80 -6.85 10.03
N ARG A 298 -5.11 -6.86 10.29
CA ARG A 298 -5.87 -8.13 10.46
C ARG A 298 -6.17 -8.82 9.14
N GLN A 299 -6.44 -8.06 8.08
CA GLN A 299 -6.75 -8.58 6.74
C GLN A 299 -5.55 -9.31 6.11
N TYR A 300 -4.31 -8.81 6.26
CA TYR A 300 -3.13 -9.47 5.69
C TYR A 300 -2.92 -10.90 6.21
N ALA A 301 -3.05 -11.09 7.52
CA ALA A 301 -2.92 -12.41 8.13
C ALA A 301 -4.08 -13.34 7.75
N GLU A 302 -5.27 -12.78 7.53
CA GLU A 302 -6.47 -13.51 7.14
C GLU A 302 -6.40 -13.99 5.69
N GLY A 303 -6.05 -13.11 4.74
CA GLY A 303 -5.86 -13.46 3.34
C GLY A 303 -4.79 -14.53 3.12
N ARG A 304 -3.64 -14.39 3.80
CA ARG A 304 -2.57 -15.41 3.73
C ARG A 304 -3.07 -16.76 4.23
N LYS A 305 -3.76 -16.81 5.38
CA LYS A 305 -4.34 -18.04 5.92
C LYS A 305 -5.36 -18.66 4.97
N PHE A 306 -6.21 -17.85 4.37
CA PHE A 306 -7.18 -18.29 3.38
C PHE A 306 -6.49 -18.97 2.19
N VAL A 307 -5.50 -18.31 1.57
CA VAL A 307 -4.80 -18.87 0.40
C VAL A 307 -4.05 -20.15 0.76
N HIS A 308 -3.30 -20.16 1.88
CA HIS A 308 -2.66 -21.39 2.37
C HIS A 308 -3.69 -22.52 2.55
N ALA A 309 -4.78 -22.26 3.28
CA ALA A 309 -5.79 -23.25 3.57
C ALA A 309 -6.47 -23.82 2.32
N VAL A 310 -6.72 -23.00 1.30
CA VAL A 310 -7.29 -23.46 0.02
C VAL A 310 -6.26 -24.27 -0.75
N VAL A 311 -5.04 -23.75 -0.95
CA VAL A 311 -4.00 -24.44 -1.72
C VAL A 311 -3.62 -25.78 -1.06
N ASP A 312 -3.53 -25.84 0.27
CA ASP A 312 -3.24 -27.09 1.00
C ASP A 312 -4.31 -28.16 0.78
N ARG A 313 -5.57 -27.76 0.54
CA ARG A 313 -6.71 -28.67 0.35
C ARG A 313 -6.89 -29.11 -1.10
N VAL A 314 -6.72 -28.20 -2.06
CA VAL A 314 -7.09 -28.44 -3.47
C VAL A 314 -5.96 -28.21 -4.47
N GLY A 315 -4.75 -27.94 -3.99
CA GLY A 315 -3.59 -27.63 -4.81
C GLY A 315 -3.68 -26.25 -5.49
N MET A 316 -2.59 -25.87 -6.17
CA MET A 316 -2.52 -24.59 -6.90
C MET A 316 -3.53 -24.54 -8.05
N ASP A 317 -3.75 -25.65 -8.76
CA ASP A 317 -4.69 -25.71 -9.88
C ASP A 317 -6.16 -25.54 -9.42
N GLY A 318 -6.53 -26.14 -8.28
CA GLY A 318 -7.83 -25.92 -7.66
C GLY A 318 -8.00 -24.49 -7.16
N PHE A 319 -6.97 -23.93 -6.51
CA PHE A 319 -6.97 -22.53 -6.11
C PHE A 319 -7.12 -21.57 -7.30
N ASN A 320 -6.45 -21.85 -8.43
CA ASN A 320 -6.45 -20.99 -9.60
C ASN A 320 -7.84 -20.80 -10.26
N GLN A 321 -8.85 -21.58 -9.88
CA GLN A 321 -10.25 -21.31 -10.25
C GLN A 321 -10.76 -19.97 -9.74
N ILE A 322 -10.15 -19.41 -8.68
CA ILE A 322 -10.46 -18.08 -8.14
C ILE A 322 -10.32 -16.96 -9.17
N TRP A 323 -9.48 -17.16 -10.19
CA TRP A 323 -9.20 -16.22 -11.27
C TRP A 323 -10.12 -16.36 -12.49
N SER A 324 -11.03 -17.34 -12.49
CA SER A 324 -11.87 -17.64 -13.66
C SER A 324 -12.94 -16.56 -13.89
N SER A 325 -13.54 -16.00 -12.83
CA SER A 325 -14.52 -14.93 -12.95
C SER A 325 -14.66 -14.08 -11.67
N GLN A 326 -15.43 -12.99 -11.73
CA GLN A 326 -15.67 -12.16 -10.55
C GLN A 326 -16.45 -12.93 -9.46
N GLU A 327 -17.32 -13.84 -9.87
CA GLU A 327 -18.12 -14.69 -8.98
C GLU A 327 -17.27 -15.69 -8.19
N THR A 328 -16.09 -16.07 -8.69
CA THR A 328 -15.18 -16.98 -8.00
C THR A 328 -14.31 -16.28 -6.95
N LEU A 329 -14.32 -14.95 -6.88
CA LEU A 329 -13.65 -14.24 -5.78
C LEU A 329 -14.26 -14.62 -4.42
N PRO A 330 -13.46 -14.59 -3.34
CA PRO A 330 -13.96 -14.90 -2.01
C PRO A 330 -14.87 -13.79 -1.55
N ARG A 331 -15.94 -14.18 -0.88
CA ARG A 331 -16.76 -13.28 -0.09
C ARG A 331 -16.02 -12.99 1.22
N LYS A 332 -16.32 -11.86 1.83
CA LYS A 332 -15.70 -11.48 3.11
C LYS A 332 -15.85 -12.55 4.19
N SER A 333 -17.00 -13.24 4.25
CA SER A 333 -17.25 -14.33 5.21
C SER A 333 -16.42 -15.59 4.95
N GLU A 334 -16.03 -15.82 3.70
CA GLU A 334 -15.28 -17.02 3.28
C GLU A 334 -13.78 -16.86 3.55
N LEU A 335 -13.27 -15.64 3.74
CA LEU A 335 -11.87 -15.42 4.12
C LEU A 335 -11.53 -16.08 5.47
N SER A 336 -12.50 -16.17 6.37
CA SER A 336 -12.37 -16.90 7.64
C SER A 336 -12.83 -18.37 7.57
N ASP A 337 -13.45 -18.77 6.46
CA ASP A 337 -13.98 -20.12 6.22
C ASP A 337 -13.61 -20.58 4.79
N PRO A 338 -12.37 -21.04 4.59
CA PRO A 338 -11.88 -21.47 3.28
C PRO A 338 -12.69 -22.64 2.68
N ASP A 339 -13.27 -23.49 3.53
CA ASP A 339 -14.07 -24.64 3.11
C ASP A 339 -15.37 -24.18 2.43
N ALA A 340 -16.00 -23.11 2.94
CA ALA A 340 -17.17 -22.50 2.29
C ALA A 340 -16.87 -21.96 0.88
N TRP A 341 -15.66 -21.42 0.64
CA TRP A 341 -15.25 -21.02 -0.70
C TRP A 341 -15.07 -22.23 -1.62
N ILE A 342 -14.38 -23.28 -1.14
CA ILE A 342 -14.14 -24.51 -1.89
C ILE A 342 -15.48 -25.14 -2.30
N GLU A 343 -16.42 -25.29 -1.37
CA GLU A 343 -17.73 -25.86 -1.65
C GLU A 343 -18.49 -25.05 -2.71
N ARG A 344 -18.46 -23.71 -2.61
CA ARG A 344 -19.18 -22.83 -3.54
C ARG A 344 -18.57 -22.82 -4.94
N VAL A 345 -17.24 -22.82 -5.05
CA VAL A 345 -16.55 -22.60 -6.33
C VAL A 345 -16.20 -23.91 -7.02
N LEU A 346 -15.78 -24.93 -6.26
CA LEU A 346 -15.31 -26.21 -6.80
C LEU A 346 -16.37 -27.32 -6.66
N GLY A 347 -17.40 -27.11 -5.83
CA GLY A 347 -18.47 -28.06 -5.57
C GLY A 347 -18.17 -29.01 -4.40
N ALA A 348 -19.24 -29.60 -3.85
CA ALA A 348 -19.13 -30.62 -2.80
C ALA A 348 -18.43 -31.88 -3.35
N GLY A 349 -17.26 -32.21 -2.81
CA GLY A 349 -16.44 -33.38 -3.20
C GLY A 349 -15.04 -33.02 -3.72
N ALA A 350 -14.74 -31.75 -3.99
CA ALA A 350 -13.41 -31.34 -4.49
C ALA A 350 -12.25 -31.70 -3.54
N THR A 351 -12.52 -31.82 -2.23
CA THR A 351 -11.54 -32.21 -1.21
C THR A 351 -11.34 -33.74 -1.13
N GLU A 352 -12.26 -34.54 -1.67
CA GLU A 352 -12.19 -36.02 -1.62
C GLU A 352 -11.40 -36.60 -2.80
N THR A 353 -11.35 -35.92 -3.94
CA THR A 353 -10.81 -36.47 -5.20
C THR A 353 -9.28 -36.38 -5.35
N ILE A 354 -8.58 -35.58 -4.55
CA ILE A 354 -7.14 -35.29 -4.77
C ILE A 354 -6.23 -36.16 -3.88
N THR A 355 -6.76 -36.83 -2.86
CA THR A 355 -5.98 -37.73 -1.99
C THR A 355 -5.54 -39.02 -2.68
N GLU A 356 -6.11 -39.39 -3.84
CA GLU A 356 -5.74 -40.62 -4.55
C GLU A 356 -4.54 -40.49 -5.52
N ASP A 357 -4.16 -39.29 -5.98
CA ASP A 357 -3.20 -39.15 -7.11
C ASP A 357 -2.01 -38.20 -6.90
N ALA A 358 -1.75 -37.73 -5.67
CA ALA A 358 -0.55 -36.93 -5.39
C ALA A 358 0.69 -37.82 -5.11
N PRO A 359 1.83 -37.65 -5.81
CA PRO A 359 3.08 -38.24 -5.37
C PRO A 359 3.48 -37.59 -4.04
N ALA A 360 3.72 -38.41 -3.03
CA ALA A 360 4.05 -37.98 -1.67
C ALA A 360 5.21 -36.96 -1.69
N ALA A 361 4.90 -35.69 -1.45
CA ALA A 361 5.89 -34.71 -1.04
C ALA A 361 6.42 -35.16 0.33
N ALA A 362 7.73 -35.40 0.40
CA ALA A 362 8.39 -35.80 1.64
C ALA A 362 8.11 -34.76 2.74
N PRO A 363 7.80 -35.19 3.97
CA PRO A 363 7.55 -34.25 5.07
C PRO A 363 8.83 -33.44 5.35
N PRO A 364 8.73 -32.14 5.66
CA PRO A 364 9.88 -31.39 6.14
C PRO A 364 10.35 -32.02 7.45
N THR A 365 11.56 -32.58 7.42
CA THR A 365 12.24 -33.08 8.61
C THR A 365 12.80 -31.88 9.35
N THR A 366 12.06 -31.37 10.33
CA THR A 366 12.58 -30.44 11.33
C THR A 366 12.02 -30.81 12.70
N GLU A 367 12.53 -31.91 13.24
CA GLU A 367 12.51 -32.15 14.67
C GLU A 367 13.62 -31.28 15.27
N GLN A 368 13.29 -30.04 15.65
CA GLN A 368 14.13 -29.26 16.56
C GLN A 368 13.64 -29.52 17.99
N PRO A 369 14.50 -29.97 18.91
CA PRO A 369 14.11 -30.12 20.30
C PRO A 369 13.88 -28.74 20.91
N ALA A 370 12.84 -28.64 21.74
CA ALA A 370 12.52 -27.45 22.51
C ALA A 370 13.75 -27.00 23.35
N PRO A 371 14.00 -25.69 23.49
CA PRO A 371 15.09 -25.22 24.35
C PRO A 371 14.78 -25.57 25.81
N GLU A 372 15.66 -26.35 26.41
CA GLU A 372 15.69 -26.63 27.84
C GLU A 372 15.77 -25.32 28.63
N LYS A 373 14.90 -25.16 29.62
CA LYS A 373 14.98 -24.08 30.61
C LYS A 373 16.29 -24.23 31.38
N PRO A 374 17.08 -23.17 31.61
CA PRO A 374 18.18 -23.24 32.56
C PRO A 374 17.60 -23.43 33.97
N GLU A 375 18.00 -24.50 34.64
CA GLU A 375 17.80 -24.68 36.08
C GLU A 375 18.42 -23.50 36.84
N ALA A 376 17.65 -22.93 37.76
CA ALA A 376 18.09 -21.88 38.66
C ALA A 376 19.04 -22.47 39.72
N GLU A 377 20.34 -22.30 39.50
CA GLU A 377 21.36 -22.55 40.51
C GLU A 377 21.30 -21.44 41.58
N GLN A 378 20.92 -21.80 42.81
CA GLN A 378 20.95 -20.91 43.97
C GLN A 378 22.39 -20.75 44.46
N PRO A 379 22.90 -19.52 44.66
CA PRO A 379 24.05 -19.32 45.52
C PRO A 379 23.62 -18.99 46.95
N ALA A 380 24.27 -19.69 47.87
CA ALA A 380 24.14 -19.61 49.31
C ALA A 380 24.32 -18.18 49.87
N ALA A 381 23.61 -17.96 50.99
CA ALA A 381 23.69 -16.77 51.81
C ALA A 381 25.08 -16.53 52.41
N GLN A 382 25.57 -15.30 52.33
CA GLN A 382 26.42 -14.71 53.37
C GLN A 382 25.91 -13.33 53.78
N LYS A 383 25.67 -13.23 55.10
CA LYS A 383 25.25 -12.04 55.83
C LYS A 383 26.37 -11.00 55.82
N SER A 384 26.04 -9.73 55.58
CA SER A 384 26.73 -8.63 56.27
C SER A 384 25.82 -7.40 56.39
N THR A 385 25.93 -6.81 57.57
CA THR A 385 25.07 -5.85 58.26
C THR A 385 25.09 -4.41 57.74
N ALA A 386 23.89 -3.81 57.69
CA ALA A 386 23.52 -2.47 58.19
C ALA A 386 24.40 -1.23 57.89
N LYS A 387 23.81 -0.20 57.27
CA LYS A 387 23.38 1.03 57.98
C LYS A 387 22.51 1.97 57.14
N LYS A 388 21.39 2.38 57.74
CA LYS A 388 20.55 3.53 57.37
C LYS A 388 21.38 4.83 57.36
N SER A 389 21.11 5.70 56.39
CA SER A 389 21.16 7.15 56.62
C SER A 389 20.17 7.88 55.71
N THR A 390 19.42 8.76 56.35
CA THR A 390 18.31 9.60 55.89
C THR A 390 18.77 10.96 55.36
N ALA A 391 17.85 11.63 54.66
CA ALA A 391 17.82 13.06 54.31
C ALA A 391 18.70 13.47 53.10
N LYS A 392 18.38 14.47 52.29
CA LYS A 392 17.55 15.67 52.51
C LYS A 392 17.17 16.30 51.16
N LYS A 393 15.98 16.88 51.12
CA LYS A 393 15.44 17.82 50.12
C LYS A 393 16.33 19.09 50.06
N THR A 394 16.71 19.56 48.87
CA THR A 394 17.04 20.99 48.67
C THR A 394 16.88 21.44 47.21
N THR A 395 16.08 22.47 47.05
CA THR A 395 15.85 23.37 45.91
C THR A 395 17.00 24.36 45.67
N ALA A 396 17.28 24.74 44.41
CA ALA A 396 17.57 26.11 43.91
C ALA A 396 18.11 26.04 42.46
N LYS A 397 17.43 26.61 41.45
CA LYS A 397 17.54 28.00 40.93
C LYS A 397 18.89 28.39 40.29
N LYS A 398 18.85 28.49 38.95
CA LYS A 398 19.20 29.64 38.09
C LYS A 398 20.65 30.17 38.11
N ALA A 399 21.33 30.10 36.96
CA ALA A 399 22.29 31.12 36.53
C ALA A 399 22.38 31.21 35.00
N VAL A 400 22.05 32.39 34.49
CA VAL A 400 22.34 32.90 33.14
C VAL A 400 23.68 33.64 33.22
N LYS A 401 24.59 33.45 32.27
CA LYS A 401 25.59 34.48 31.94
C LYS A 401 25.98 34.46 30.46
N LYS A 402 25.83 35.65 29.86
CA LYS A 402 26.23 36.10 28.52
C LYS A 402 27.73 35.93 28.27
N MET A 403 28.11 35.68 27.02
CA MET A 403 29.12 36.49 26.28
C MET A 403 29.06 36.15 24.77
N ALA A 404 29.09 37.20 23.95
CA ALA A 404 29.22 37.19 22.49
C ALA A 404 30.59 37.84 22.12
N PRO A 405 30.92 38.04 20.83
CA PRO A 405 31.42 37.09 19.84
C PRO A 405 32.89 37.41 19.44
N PRO A 406 33.43 36.83 18.36
CA PRO A 406 33.77 37.73 17.26
C PRO A 406 33.35 37.24 15.86
N SER A 407 33.28 38.25 14.98
CA SER A 407 33.22 38.23 13.52
C SER A 407 34.50 37.59 12.92
N ASP A 408 34.65 37.21 11.65
CA ASP A 408 34.16 37.76 10.37
C ASP A 408 34.31 36.70 9.25
N GLY A 409 33.55 36.90 8.17
CA GLY A 409 34.07 36.67 6.81
C GLY A 409 33.75 35.36 6.08
N ALA A 410 32.65 35.34 5.32
CA ALA A 410 32.62 34.99 3.89
C ALA A 410 31.16 34.90 3.38
N ALA A 411 30.81 35.76 2.42
CA ALA A 411 29.51 35.79 1.74
C ALA A 411 29.37 34.64 0.72
N PRO A 412 28.17 34.06 0.52
CA PRO A 412 27.95 33.11 -0.57
C PRO A 412 27.61 33.83 -1.88
N THR A 413 28.40 33.52 -2.90
CA THR A 413 28.23 33.91 -4.30
C THR A 413 26.91 33.42 -4.88
N LYS A 414 26.18 34.33 -5.53
CA LYS A 414 24.96 34.06 -6.31
C LYS A 414 25.30 33.11 -7.47
N ARG A 415 24.71 31.90 -7.48
CA ARG A 415 24.66 31.03 -8.67
C ARG A 415 23.70 31.61 -9.69
N ILE A 416 24.26 32.13 -10.78
CA ILE A 416 23.55 32.51 -12.01
C ILE A 416 23.15 31.21 -12.73
N ARG A 417 21.84 31.02 -12.99
CA ARG A 417 21.35 29.99 -13.92
C ARG A 417 21.57 30.48 -15.36
N PRO A 418 22.05 29.66 -16.30
CA PRO A 418 22.04 30.04 -17.71
C PRO A 418 20.60 30.01 -18.27
N ARG A 419 20.21 31.08 -18.97
CA ARG A 419 18.98 31.15 -19.78
C ARG A 419 19.06 30.10 -20.90
N LYS A 420 18.02 29.27 -21.05
CA LYS A 420 17.81 28.48 -22.28
C LYS A 420 17.55 29.43 -23.44
N ALA A 421 18.26 29.26 -24.55
CA ALA A 421 17.96 29.88 -25.84
C ALA A 421 16.69 29.26 -26.44
N PRO A 422 15.88 30.03 -27.20
CA PRO A 422 14.73 29.47 -27.90
C PRO A 422 15.18 28.63 -29.10
N LEU A 423 14.58 27.44 -29.26
CA LEU A 423 14.69 26.60 -30.45
C LEU A 423 14.17 27.37 -31.68
N LYS A 424 14.94 27.39 -32.77
CA LYS A 424 14.45 27.80 -34.09
C LYS A 424 13.42 26.78 -34.60
N PRO A 425 12.33 27.19 -35.27
CA PRO A 425 11.47 26.27 -35.99
C PRO A 425 12.20 25.68 -37.21
N ALA A 426 11.95 24.40 -37.49
CA ALA A 426 12.40 23.72 -38.71
C ALA A 426 11.68 24.30 -39.94
N PRO A 427 12.31 24.31 -41.13
CA PRO A 427 11.68 24.80 -42.35
C PRO A 427 10.66 23.80 -42.91
N ASP A 428 9.60 24.34 -43.51
CA ASP A 428 8.51 23.65 -44.18
C ASP A 428 9.00 22.71 -45.30
N GLU A 429 8.47 21.48 -45.34
CA GLU A 429 8.54 20.61 -46.52
C GLU A 429 7.48 21.04 -47.55
N PRO A 430 7.82 21.06 -48.85
CA PRO A 430 6.91 21.49 -49.90
C PRO A 430 5.89 20.39 -50.26
N THR A 431 4.64 20.79 -50.32
CA THR A 431 3.58 20.14 -51.10
C THR A 431 4.03 19.89 -52.55
N ALA A 432 3.90 18.66 -53.02
CA ALA A 432 3.77 18.36 -54.45
C ALA A 432 2.81 17.18 -54.66
N GLU A 433 1.80 17.47 -55.47
CA GLU A 433 0.80 16.58 -56.04
C GLU A 433 1.43 15.43 -56.84
N HIS A 434 0.80 14.25 -56.81
CA HIS A 434 0.26 13.58 -57.99
C HIS A 434 -0.61 12.37 -57.63
#